data_AF-A0A2E4I1K0-F1
#
_entry.id   AF-A0A2E4I1K0-F1
#
_cell.length_a   1.000
_cell.length_b   1.000
_cell.length_c   1.000
_cell.angle_alpha   90.00
_cell.angle_beta   90.00
_cell.angle_gamma   90.00
#
_symmetry.space_group_name_H-M   'P 1'
#
loop_
_entity.id
_entity.type
_entity.pdbx_description
1 polymer ?
#
loop_
_entity_poly.entity_id
_entity_poly.type
_entity_poly.pdbx_seq_one_letter_code
_entity_poly.pdbx_strand_id
1 'polypeptide(L)'
;MLERSNRVVCVDNFILGRREHLKDAMENPNFSLHELDLLELDKLDELFNQENFDAVFHLAANSDIRAGTESTERDLKLTFMTSYHVLECMQRY
;
A
#
# COMPACT_ATOMS: atom_id res chain seq x y z
N MET A 1 -3.76 -10.13 -12.22
CA MET A 1 -4.52 -8.86 -12.09
C MET A 1 -4.43 -8.07 -13.38
N LEU A 2 -3.24 -7.63 -13.79
CA LEU A 2 -3.01 -6.88 -15.04
C LEU A 2 -3.37 -7.65 -16.32
N GLU A 3 -3.14 -8.98 -16.36
CA GLU A 3 -3.49 -9.83 -17.52
C GLU A 3 -5.00 -9.92 -17.81
N ARG A 4 -5.84 -9.51 -16.85
CA ARG A 4 -7.30 -9.47 -17.00
C ARG A 4 -7.83 -8.10 -17.40
N SER A 5 -6.95 -7.22 -17.89
CA SER A 5 -7.27 -5.83 -18.27
C SER A 5 -7.75 -4.95 -17.10
N ASN A 6 -7.46 -5.34 -15.86
CA ASN A 6 -7.73 -4.50 -14.69
C ASN A 6 -6.70 -3.38 -14.61
N ARG A 7 -7.14 -2.17 -14.23
CA ARG A 7 -6.25 -1.12 -13.73
C ARG A 7 -5.78 -1.50 -12.33
N VAL A 8 -4.48 -1.43 -12.10
CA VAL A 8 -3.87 -1.77 -10.81
C VAL A 8 -3.03 -0.58 -10.34
N VAL A 9 -3.37 -0.07 -9.17
CA VAL A 9 -2.60 0.95 -8.46
C VAL A 9 -1.85 0.26 -7.33
N CYS A 10 -0.53 0.34 -7.34
CA CYS A 10 0.33 -0.18 -6.29
C CYS A 10 0.78 0.96 -5.37
N VAL A 11 0.73 0.74 -4.06
CA VAL A 11 1.22 1.67 -3.05
C VAL A 11 2.27 0.96 -2.21
N ASP A 12 3.48 1.52 -2.16
CA ASP A 12 4.58 0.98 -1.35
C ASP A 12 5.59 2.11 -1.06
N ASN A 13 6.11 2.20 0.17
CA ASN A 13 7.16 3.15 0.55
C ASN A 13 8.57 2.54 0.48
N PHE A 14 8.68 1.29 0.05
CA PHE A 14 9.90 0.50 -0.11
C PHE A 14 10.79 0.38 1.13
N ILE A 15 10.21 0.49 2.34
CA ILE A 15 10.97 0.22 3.58
C ILE A 15 11.47 -1.24 3.60
N LEU A 16 10.59 -2.19 3.23
CA LEU A 16 10.92 -3.61 3.12
C LEU A 16 10.77 -4.14 1.68
N GLY A 17 9.97 -3.46 0.84
CA GLY A 17 9.78 -3.80 -0.56
C GLY A 17 11.01 -3.49 -1.41
N ARG A 18 11.06 -4.05 -2.62
CA ARG A 18 12.09 -3.73 -3.62
C ARG A 18 11.46 -3.38 -4.95
N ARG A 19 11.80 -2.21 -5.50
CA ARG A 19 11.31 -1.74 -6.81
C ARG A 19 11.57 -2.75 -7.94
N GLU A 20 12.64 -3.54 -7.84
CA GLU A 20 12.97 -4.55 -8.84
C GLU A 20 11.89 -5.63 -9.02
N HIS A 21 11.09 -5.91 -7.99
CA HIS A 21 9.99 -6.87 -8.09
C HIS A 21 8.81 -6.33 -8.91
N LEU A 22 8.78 -5.02 -9.20
CA LEU A 22 7.72 -4.37 -9.97
C LEU A 22 8.13 -4.06 -11.41
N LYS A 23 9.35 -4.43 -11.85
CA LYS A 23 9.87 -4.09 -13.19
C LYS A 23 8.89 -4.44 -14.31
N ASP A 24 8.43 -5.68 -14.35
CA ASP A 24 7.53 -6.15 -15.39
C ASP A 24 6.14 -5.49 -15.31
N ALA A 25 5.69 -5.17 -14.09
CA ALA A 25 4.41 -4.48 -13.88
C ALA A 25 4.47 -3.02 -14.37
N MET A 26 5.60 -2.34 -14.15
CA MET A 26 5.80 -0.95 -14.57
C MET A 26 5.78 -0.76 -16.10
N GLU A 27 6.02 -1.81 -16.88
CA GLU A 27 5.91 -1.76 -18.34
C GLU A 27 4.45 -1.83 -18.83
N ASN A 28 3.50 -2.15 -17.95
CA ASN A 28 2.09 -2.26 -18.29
C ASN A 28 1.37 -0.91 -18.16
N PRO A 29 0.67 -0.40 -19.20
CA PRO A 29 -0.02 0.89 -19.14
C PRO A 29 -1.20 0.93 -18.16
N ASN A 30 -1.71 -0.23 -17.73
CA ASN A 30 -2.77 -0.32 -16.72
C ASN A 30 -2.23 -0.36 -15.29
N PHE A 31 -0.91 -0.27 -15.10
CA PHE A 31 -0.27 -0.24 -13.80
C PHE A 31 0.22 1.17 -13.45
N SER A 32 -0.04 1.61 -12.23
CA SER A 32 0.61 2.79 -11.65
C SER A 32 1.21 2.45 -10.29
N LEU A 33 2.33 3.10 -9.98
CA LEU A 33 3.00 2.99 -8.69
C LEU A 33 2.96 4.35 -7.99
N HIS A 34 2.45 4.35 -6.76
CA HIS A 34 2.46 5.50 -5.86
C HIS A 34 3.39 5.19 -4.70
N GLU A 35 4.53 5.87 -4.67
CA GLU A 35 5.47 5.75 -3.56
C GLU A 35 5.00 6.63 -2.40
N LEU A 36 4.24 6.01 -1.50
CA LEU A 36 3.51 6.66 -0.43
C LEU A 36 3.59 5.81 0.84
N ASP A 37 3.76 6.47 1.99
CA ASP A 37 3.60 5.83 3.29
C ASP A 37 2.12 5.84 3.71
N LEU A 38 1.56 4.67 3.99
CA LEU A 38 0.17 4.52 4.42
C LEU A 38 -0.12 5.17 5.79
N LEU A 39 0.92 5.56 6.54
CA LEU A 39 0.77 6.38 7.75
C LEU A 39 0.43 7.85 7.44
N GLU A 40 0.70 8.32 6.23
CA GLU A 40 0.34 9.68 5.77
C GLU A 40 -1.12 9.72 5.29
N LEU A 41 -2.05 9.69 6.24
CA LEU A 41 -3.49 9.56 5.97
C LEU A 41 -4.02 10.59 4.96
N ASP A 42 -3.57 11.84 5.01
CA ASP A 42 -4.02 12.88 4.07
C ASP A 42 -3.69 12.54 2.61
N LYS A 43 -2.52 11.96 2.35
CA LYS A 43 -2.10 11.54 1.01
C LYS A 43 -2.81 10.27 0.57
N LEU A 44 -3.06 9.35 1.50
CA LEU A 44 -3.85 8.14 1.23
C LEU A 44 -5.30 8.50 0.87
N ASP A 45 -5.88 9.46 1.60
CA ASP A 45 -7.21 10.00 1.34
C ASP A 45 -7.29 10.66 -0.05
N GLU A 46 -6.29 11.47 -0.42
CA GLU A 46 -6.21 12.05 -1.75
C GLU A 46 -6.16 10.96 -2.85
N LEU A 47 -5.38 9.90 -2.64
CA LEU A 47 -5.30 8.78 -3.58
C LEU A 47 -6.66 8.07 -3.73
N PHE A 48 -7.34 7.76 -2.62
CA PHE A 48 -8.66 7.15 -2.65
C PHE A 48 -9.73 8.07 -3.25
N ASN A 49 -9.58 9.38 -3.15
CA ASN A 49 -10.48 10.34 -3.79
C ASN A 49 -10.26 10.44 -5.32
N GLN A 50 -9.02 10.26 -5.77
CA GLN A 50 -8.64 10.33 -7.19
C GLN A 50 -8.92 9.02 -7.94
N GLU A 51 -8.78 7.90 -7.25
CA GLU A 51 -9.00 6.54 -7.78
C GLU A 51 -10.37 6.02 -7.38
N ASN A 52 -10.95 5.11 -8.17
CA ASN A 52 -12.19 4.44 -7.81
C ASN A 52 -11.92 2.94 -7.68
N PHE A 53 -11.59 2.50 -6.46
CA PHE A 53 -11.15 1.14 -6.20
C PHE A 53 -12.34 0.18 -6.04
N ASP A 54 -12.49 -0.77 -6.97
CA ASP A 54 -13.44 -1.88 -6.80
C ASP A 54 -13.01 -2.87 -5.71
N ALA A 55 -11.69 -2.97 -5.45
CA ALA A 55 -11.12 -3.86 -4.45
C ALA A 55 -9.74 -3.36 -3.98
N VAL A 56 -9.44 -3.60 -2.70
CA VAL A 56 -8.14 -3.28 -2.07
C VAL A 56 -7.50 -4.56 -1.53
N PHE A 57 -6.24 -4.77 -1.88
CA PHE A 57 -5.41 -5.87 -1.36
C PHE A 57 -4.34 -5.29 -0.45
N HIS A 58 -4.60 -5.26 0.86
CA HIS A 58 -3.66 -4.70 1.84
C HIS A 58 -2.58 -5.72 2.22
N LEU A 59 -1.40 -5.59 1.60
CA LEU A 59 -0.24 -6.47 1.83
C LEU A 59 0.91 -5.77 2.58
N ALA A 60 0.80 -4.47 2.83
CA ALA A 60 1.81 -3.70 3.54
C ALA A 60 1.73 -3.99 5.04
N ALA A 61 2.82 -4.47 5.63
CA ALA A 61 2.95 -4.76 7.04
C ALA A 61 4.43 -4.72 7.45
N ASN A 62 4.72 -4.62 8.75
CA ASN A 62 6.05 -4.99 9.22
C ASN A 62 6.21 -6.51 9.14
N SER A 63 6.97 -7.00 8.16
CA SER A 63 7.31 -8.42 8.04
C SER A 63 8.64 -8.78 8.71
N ASP A 64 9.40 -7.79 9.19
CA ASP A 64 10.61 -8.02 9.98
C ASP A 64 10.25 -8.28 11.45
N ILE A 65 10.18 -9.58 11.77
CA ILE A 65 9.85 -10.08 13.11
C ILE A 65 10.88 -9.58 14.15
N ARG A 66 12.16 -9.52 13.81
CA ARG A 66 13.20 -9.09 14.77
C ARG A 66 13.02 -7.62 15.11
N ALA A 67 12.82 -6.78 14.09
CA ALA A 67 12.57 -5.36 14.30
C ALA A 67 11.29 -5.11 15.12
N GLY A 68 10.26 -5.95 14.97
CA GLY A 68 9.04 -5.89 15.79
C GLY A 68 9.30 -6.27 17.26
N THR A 69 10.13 -7.30 17.51
CA THR A 69 10.51 -7.66 18.88
C THR A 69 11.36 -6.59 19.59
N GLU A 70 12.15 -5.83 18.83
CA GLU A 70 12.96 -4.73 19.35
C GLU A 70 12.14 -3.45 19.60
N SER A 71 11.07 -3.23 18.83
CA SER A 71 10.17 -2.09 18.98
C SER A 71 8.72 -2.46 18.65
N THR A 72 7.90 -2.61 19.70
CA THR A 72 6.47 -2.90 19.55
C THR A 72 5.71 -1.75 18.89
N GLU A 73 6.21 -0.51 18.99
CA GLU A 73 5.66 0.65 18.28
C GLU A 73 5.74 0.46 16.75
N ARG A 74 6.75 -0.27 16.27
CA ARG A 74 6.89 -0.57 14.84
C ARG A 74 5.71 -1.40 14.33
N ASP A 75 5.32 -2.44 15.04
CA ASP A 75 4.15 -3.25 14.64
C ASP A 75 2.84 -2.47 14.80
N LEU A 76 2.71 -1.68 15.88
CA LEU A 76 1.56 -0.79 16.05
C LEU A 76 1.39 0.13 14.84
N LYS A 77 2.47 0.80 14.40
CA LYS A 77 2.42 1.72 13.27
C LYS A 77 2.30 0.98 11.93
N LEU A 78 3.27 0.14 11.60
CA LEU A 78 3.43 -0.40 10.25
C LEU A 78 2.51 -1.58 9.92
N THR A 79 1.82 -2.14 10.90
CA THR A 79 0.84 -3.22 10.69
C THR A 79 -0.57 -2.77 11.07
N PHE A 80 -0.78 -2.31 12.31
CA PHE A 80 -2.13 -1.97 12.78
C PHE A 80 -2.63 -0.62 12.25
N MET A 81 -1.85 0.45 12.38
CA MET A 81 -2.29 1.78 11.94
C MET A 81 -2.42 1.89 10.43
N THR A 82 -1.51 1.27 9.67
CA THR A 82 -1.63 1.19 8.20
C THR A 82 -2.91 0.46 7.77
N SER A 83 -3.25 -0.66 8.42
CA SER A 83 -4.52 -1.35 8.18
C SER A 83 -5.72 -0.48 8.52
N TYR A 84 -5.68 0.20 9.66
CA TYR A 84 -6.74 1.10 10.09
C TYR A 84 -6.96 2.26 9.09
N HIS A 85 -5.90 2.95 8.67
CA HIS A 85 -6.00 4.04 7.69
C HIS A 85 -6.59 3.57 6.35
N VAL A 86 -6.18 2.40 5.86
CA VAL A 86 -6.74 1.83 4.63
C VAL A 86 -8.24 1.56 4.78
N LEU A 87 -8.66 0.99 5.92
CA LEU A 87 -10.09 0.74 6.20
C LEU A 87 -10.90 2.04 6.31
N GLU A 88 -10.35 3.07 6.94
CA GLU A 88 -11.00 4.39 7.04
C GLU A 88 -11.22 5.01 5.66
N CYS A 89 -10.24 4.93 4.76
CA CYS A 89 -10.40 5.38 3.38
C CYS A 89 -11.43 4.51 2.62
N MET A 90 -11.36 3.18 2.74
CA MET A 90 -12.34 2.27 2.12
C MET A 90 -13.78 2.48 2.64
N GLN A 91 -13.96 2.95 3.87
CA GLN A 91 -15.28 3.27 4.40
C GLN A 91 -15.83 4.58 3.79
N ARG A 92 -14.94 5.52 3.49
CA ARG A 92 -15.27 6.86 3.01
C ARG A 92 -15.61 6.91 1.52
N TYR A 93 -14.98 6.06 0.71
CA TYR A 93 -15.09 6.02 -0.76
C TYR A 93 -15.65 4.68 -1.23
#